data_AF-A0A9P0JTP5-F1
#
_entry.id   AF-A0A9P0JTP5-F1
#
_cell.length_a   1.000
_cell.length_b   1.000
_cell.length_c   1.000
_cell.angle_alpha   90.00
_cell.angle_beta   90.00
_cell.angle_gamma   90.00
#
_symmetry.space_group_name_H-M   'P 1'
#
loop_
_entity.id
_entity.type
_entity.pdbx_description
1 polymer ?
#
loop_
_entity_poly.entity_id
_entity_poly.type
_entity_poly.pdbx_seq_one_letter_code
_entity_poly.pdbx_strand_id
1 'polypeptide(L)'
;MYLDNHGTTINAFKNNFAGRRWTECFVEHHKKELSQRFCSNIKRVRAAVNAEIINNFFEHLTTEIKDVPPDCIYNYDETNLFHDAGKKRVLSKRGCKYPQAIKNSTKTASLMVCGNAAGEVLPPYVNYKAEIM
;
A
#
# COMPACT_ATOMS: atom_id res chain seq x y z
N MET A 1 -1.02 -16.04 20.64
CA MET A 1 -1.63 -14.87 21.31
C MET A 1 -0.59 -14.27 22.23
N TYR A 2 -0.43 -12.94 22.33
CA TYR A 2 0.74 -12.36 23.02
C TYR A 2 0.90 -12.81 24.48
N LEU A 3 -0.17 -12.76 25.28
CA LEU A 3 -0.14 -13.16 26.69
C LEU A 3 0.01 -14.68 26.87
N ASP A 4 -0.69 -15.48 26.05
CA ASP A 4 -0.54 -16.94 26.05
C ASP A 4 0.87 -17.39 25.65
N ASN A 5 1.48 -16.71 24.67
CA ASN A 5 2.84 -16.96 24.24
C ASN A 5 3.89 -16.56 25.30
N HIS A 6 3.48 -15.80 26.32
CA HIS A 6 4.33 -15.43 27.46
C HIS A 6 3.95 -16.19 28.73
N GLY A 7 3.01 -17.14 28.66
CA GLY A 7 2.57 -17.92 29.81
C GLY A 7 1.85 -17.10 30.89
N THR A 8 1.42 -15.88 30.57
CA THR A 8 0.80 -14.95 31.51
C THR A 8 -0.71 -15.00 31.35
N THR A 9 -1.43 -15.27 32.44
CA THR A 9 -2.90 -15.27 32.45
C THR A 9 -3.43 -14.14 33.32
N ILE A 10 -4.26 -13.26 32.75
CA ILE A 10 -4.89 -12.15 33.47
C ILE A 10 -6.36 -12.47 33.69
N ASN A 11 -6.75 -12.77 34.94
CA ASN A 11 -8.12 -13.17 35.30
C ASN A 11 -9.18 -12.09 34.98
N ALA A 12 -8.79 -10.81 34.94
CA ALA A 12 -9.68 -9.71 34.58
C ALA A 12 -9.98 -9.64 33.07
N PHE A 13 -9.26 -10.40 32.23
CA PHE A 13 -9.40 -10.38 30.78
C PHE A 13 -10.15 -11.61 30.29
N LYS A 14 -11.22 -11.36 29.51
CA LYS A 14 -11.95 -12.45 28.86
C LYS A 14 -11.09 -13.03 27.74
N ASN A 15 -10.90 -14.34 27.76
CA ASN A 15 -10.04 -15.08 26.81
C ASN A 15 -8.58 -14.57 26.78
N ASN A 16 -8.08 -14.00 27.88
CA ASN A 16 -6.74 -13.38 27.93
C ASN A 16 -6.57 -12.22 26.91
N PHE A 17 -7.67 -11.53 26.56
CA PHE A 17 -7.66 -10.29 25.79
C PHE A 17 -8.13 -9.10 26.61
N ALA A 18 -7.42 -7.99 26.43
CA ALA A 18 -7.91 -6.70 26.88
C ALA A 18 -9.25 -6.38 26.18
N GLY A 19 -10.26 -6.05 26.99
CA GLY A 19 -11.56 -5.60 26.49
C GLY A 19 -11.51 -4.18 25.92
N ARG A 20 -12.56 -3.81 25.16
CA ARG A 20 -12.69 -2.49 24.51
C ARG A 20 -12.39 -1.32 25.44
N ARG A 21 -12.97 -1.31 26.65
CA ARG A 21 -12.82 -0.23 27.62
C ARG A 21 -11.36 -0.07 28.09
N TRP A 22 -10.68 -1.19 28.33
CA TRP A 22 -9.26 -1.18 28.69
C TRP A 22 -8.43 -0.58 27.55
N THR A 23 -8.70 -0.97 26.29
CA THR A 23 -8.00 -0.44 25.12
C THR A 23 -8.22 1.05 24.94
N GLU A 24 -9.46 1.53 25.13
CA GLU A 24 -9.79 2.96 25.07
C GLU A 24 -9.01 3.76 26.13
N CYS A 25 -9.04 3.34 27.39
CA CYS A 25 -8.32 3.98 28.49
C CYS A 25 -6.80 3.93 28.29
N PHE A 26 -6.26 2.81 27.77
CA PHE A 26 -4.84 2.67 27.47
C PHE A 26 -4.38 3.65 26.39
N VAL A 27 -5.12 3.73 25.27
CA VAL A 27 -4.81 4.69 24.20
C VAL A 27 -4.93 6.12 24.71
N GLU A 28 -5.90 6.39 25.59
CA GLU A 28 -6.08 7.70 26.22
C GLU A 28 -4.92 8.11 27.12
N HIS A 29 -4.51 7.24 28.04
CA HIS A 29 -3.37 7.50 28.93
C HIS A 29 -2.07 7.70 28.16
N HIS A 30 -1.88 6.98 27.06
CA HIS A 30 -0.68 7.06 26.23
C HIS A 30 -0.85 7.97 25.00
N LYS A 31 -1.82 8.90 24.99
CA LYS A 31 -2.05 9.87 23.87
C LYS A 31 -0.79 10.66 23.47
N LYS A 32 0.13 10.91 24.40
CA LYS A 32 1.39 11.59 24.12
C LYS A 32 2.37 10.73 23.31
N GLU A 33 2.25 9.41 23.39
CA GLU A 33 3.18 8.42 22.84
C GLU A 33 2.58 7.58 21.70
N LEU A 34 1.25 7.44 21.64
CA LEU A 34 0.54 6.62 20.66
C LEU A 34 -0.42 7.49 19.82
N SER A 35 -0.53 7.16 18.54
CA SER A 35 -1.49 7.78 17.62
C SER A 35 -2.17 6.73 16.75
N GLN A 36 -3.47 6.89 16.49
CA GLN A 36 -4.17 6.12 15.47
C GLN A 36 -3.82 6.67 14.09
N ARG A 37 -3.38 5.82 13.18
CA ARG A 37 -3.12 6.19 11.78
C ARG A 37 -3.68 5.15 10.83
N PHE A 38 -4.04 5.60 9.64
CA PHE A 38 -4.29 4.70 8.52
C PHE A 38 -2.93 4.35 7.90
N CYS A 39 -2.61 3.06 7.83
CA CYS A 39 -1.45 2.62 7.06
C CYS A 39 -1.72 2.87 5.58
N SER A 40 -0.79 3.56 4.92
CA SER A 40 -0.68 3.56 3.46
C SER A 40 0.53 2.70 3.08
N ASN A 41 0.31 1.75 2.18
CA ASN A 41 1.40 0.97 1.62
C ASN A 41 2.18 1.87 0.64
N ILE A 42 3.43 2.21 0.97
CA ILE A 42 4.34 2.88 0.06
C ILE A 42 5.51 1.93 -0.20
N LYS A 43 5.77 1.63 -1.48
CA LYS A 43 6.92 0.81 -1.88
C LYS A 43 8.22 1.57 -1.59
N ARG A 44 9.14 0.97 -0.83
CA ARG A 44 10.44 1.55 -0.40
C ARG A 44 11.26 2.14 -1.55
N VAL A 45 11.14 1.54 -2.74
CA VAL A 45 11.84 1.97 -3.97
C VAL A 45 11.46 3.39 -4.40
N ARG A 46 10.22 3.84 -4.16
CA ARG A 46 9.79 5.21 -4.49
C ARG A 46 10.34 6.28 -3.56
N ALA A 47 10.81 5.90 -2.37
CA ALA A 47 11.37 6.83 -1.39
C ALA A 47 12.86 7.15 -1.64
N ALA A 48 13.54 6.38 -2.50
CA ALA A 48 14.95 6.55 -2.85
C ALA A 48 15.17 7.41 -4.12
N VAL A 49 14.09 7.76 -4.82
CA VAL A 49 14.17 8.58 -6.05
C VAL A 49 14.27 10.05 -5.65
N ASN A 50 15.35 10.71 -6.07
CA ASN A 50 15.58 12.13 -5.83
C ASN A 50 14.95 12.98 -6.94
N ALA A 51 14.61 14.24 -6.66
CA ALA A 51 13.98 15.15 -7.62
C ALA A 51 14.83 15.36 -8.89
N GLU A 52 16.15 15.41 -8.72
CA GLU A 52 17.11 15.53 -9.82
C GLU A 52 17.03 14.37 -10.82
N ILE A 53 16.87 13.14 -10.32
CA ILE A 53 16.74 11.95 -11.18
C ILE A 53 15.46 12.02 -12.00
N ILE A 54 14.38 12.53 -11.40
CA ILE A 54 13.09 12.71 -12.07
C ILE A 54 13.19 13.76 -13.16
N ASN A 55 13.81 14.91 -12.86
CA ASN A 55 13.96 16.00 -13.83
C ASN A 55 14.84 15.56 -15.02
N ASN A 56 15.98 14.93 -14.75
CA ASN A 56 16.88 14.43 -15.79
C ASN A 56 16.18 13.39 -16.70
N PHE A 57 15.38 12.49 -16.11
CA PHE A 57 14.56 11.57 -16.89
C PHE A 57 13.59 12.30 -17.84
N PHE A 58 12.86 13.30 -17.35
CA PHE A 58 11.90 14.04 -18.18
C PHE A 58 12.57 14.94 -19.23
N GLU A 59 13.75 15.50 -18.95
CA GLU A 59 14.53 16.27 -19.92
C GLU A 59 14.98 15.41 -21.10
N HIS A 60 15.56 14.23 -20.81
CA HIS A 60 15.94 13.27 -21.85
C HIS A 60 14.72 12.75 -22.61
N LEU A 61 13.65 12.39 -21.90
CA LEU A 61 12.43 11.89 -22.52
C LEU A 61 11.84 12.93 -23.49
N THR A 62 11.78 14.20 -23.09
CA THR A 62 11.25 15.29 -23.94
C THR A 62 12.08 15.48 -25.20
N THR A 63 13.39 15.27 -25.11
CA THR A 63 14.30 15.38 -26.26
C THR A 63 14.06 14.23 -27.25
N GLU A 64 13.93 13.00 -26.75
CA GLU A 64 13.73 11.81 -27.58
C GLU A 64 12.36 11.77 -28.27
N ILE A 65 11.30 12.26 -27.62
CA ILE A 65 9.93 12.20 -28.15
C ILE A 65 9.53 13.45 -28.96
N LYS A 66 10.44 14.42 -29.16
CA LYS A 66 10.13 15.73 -29.74
C LYS A 66 9.43 15.66 -31.11
N ASP A 67 9.83 14.70 -31.94
CA ASP A 67 9.32 14.52 -33.31
C ASP A 67 8.32 13.36 -33.42
N VAL A 68 7.90 12.77 -32.30
CA VAL A 68 6.95 11.65 -32.27
C VAL A 68 5.53 12.19 -32.06
N PRO A 69 4.58 11.89 -32.96
CA PRO A 69 3.18 12.28 -32.78
C PRO A 69 2.60 11.68 -31.48
N PRO A 70 1.73 12.41 -30.77
CA PRO A 70 1.08 11.90 -29.54
C PRO A 70 0.32 10.59 -29.76
N ASP A 71 -0.25 10.38 -30.94
CA ASP A 71 -0.99 9.17 -31.34
C ASP A 71 -0.09 7.92 -31.43
N CYS A 72 1.23 8.12 -31.49
CA CYS A 72 2.24 7.06 -31.56
C CYS A 72 2.92 6.78 -30.20
N ILE A 73 2.61 7.56 -29.15
CA ILE A 73 3.19 7.39 -27.82
C ILE A 73 2.20 6.61 -26.98
N TYR A 74 2.50 5.34 -26.71
CA TYR A 74 1.67 4.46 -25.88
C TYR A 74 2.35 4.18 -24.55
N ASN A 75 1.60 4.38 -23.46
CA ASN A 75 1.98 3.87 -22.16
C ASN A 75 1.27 2.55 -21.89
N TYR A 76 2.00 1.60 -21.31
CA TYR A 76 1.50 0.27 -21.01
C TYR A 76 1.94 -0.13 -19.60
N ASP A 77 0.99 -0.40 -18.72
CA ASP A 77 1.30 -0.80 -17.34
C ASP A 77 0.33 -1.86 -16.81
N GLU A 78 0.84 -2.69 -15.91
CA GLU A 78 0.10 -3.77 -15.26
C GLU A 78 -0.28 -3.36 -13.83
N THR A 79 -1.58 -3.20 -13.59
CA THR A 79 -2.11 -3.00 -12.24
C THR A 79 -2.61 -4.31 -11.65
N ASN A 80 -2.06 -4.68 -10.50
CA ASN A 80 -2.55 -5.82 -9.74
C ASN A 80 -3.84 -5.43 -8.98
N LEU A 81 -4.90 -6.21 -9.19
CA LEU A 81 -6.13 -6.10 -8.43
C LEU A 81 -6.05 -7.05 -7.23
N PHE A 82 -6.14 -6.47 -6.04
CA PHE A 82 -6.21 -7.21 -4.79
C PHE A 82 -7.63 -7.13 -4.26
N HIS A 83 -8.17 -8.27 -3.85
CA HIS A 83 -9.34 -8.29 -2.98
C HIS A 83 -8.91 -7.96 -1.53
N ASP A 84 -8.41 -6.75 -1.29
CA ASP A 84 -8.01 -6.34 0.07
C ASP A 84 -9.14 -5.58 0.76
N ALA A 85 -9.49 -6.04 1.96
CA ALA A 85 -10.51 -5.47 2.83
C ALA A 85 -10.01 -4.19 3.51
N GLY A 86 -9.77 -3.14 2.72
CA GLY A 86 -9.63 -1.75 3.17
C GLY A 86 -8.46 -1.43 4.11
N LYS A 87 -8.18 -0.13 4.25
CA LYS A 87 -7.18 0.38 5.19
C LYS A 87 -7.62 0.08 6.63
N LYS A 88 -6.91 -0.80 7.32
CA LYS A 88 -7.16 -1.06 8.75
C LYS A 88 -6.55 0.05 9.59
N ARG A 89 -7.31 0.53 10.57
CA ARG A 89 -6.82 1.47 11.58
C ARG A 89 -5.85 0.73 12.50
N VAL A 90 -4.63 1.25 12.64
CA VAL A 90 -3.62 0.70 13.54
C VAL A 90 -3.21 1.73 14.58
N LEU A 91 -2.76 1.24 15.73
CA LEU A 91 -2.07 2.05 16.74
C LEU A 91 -0.57 2.05 16.42
N SER A 92 0.02 3.23 16.30
CA SER A 92 1.46 3.41 16.07
C SER A 92 2.04 4.41 17.07
N LYS A 93 3.36 4.33 17.31
CA LYS A 93 4.06 5.36 18.09
C LYS A 93 3.89 6.74 17.44
N ARG A 94 3.66 7.77 18.24
CA ARG A 94 3.54 9.16 17.79
C ARG A 94 4.86 9.57 17.13
N GLY A 95 4.76 10.15 15.93
CA GLY A 95 5.92 10.44 15.07
C GLY A 95 6.27 9.34 14.05
N CYS A 96 5.64 8.17 14.11
CA CYS A 96 5.76 7.17 13.05
C CYS A 96 5.08 7.68 11.77
N LYS A 97 5.89 8.08 10.78
CA LYS A 97 5.41 8.64 9.51
C LYS A 97 4.73 7.57 8.64
N TYR A 98 5.22 6.33 8.68
CA TYR A 98 4.77 5.24 7.82
C TYR A 98 4.64 3.91 8.60
N PRO A 99 3.54 3.67 9.31
CA PRO A 99 3.25 2.34 9.83
C PRO A 99 2.98 1.41 8.62
N GLN A 100 3.83 0.41 8.42
CA GLN A 100 3.70 -0.57 7.34
C GLN A 100 3.16 -1.88 7.91
N ALA A 101 2.08 -2.39 7.34
CA ALA A 101 1.60 -3.74 7.64
C ALA A 101 2.16 -4.68 6.57
N ILE A 102 3.09 -5.55 6.95
CA ILE A 102 3.59 -6.61 6.06
C ILE A 102 2.52 -7.69 6.04
N LYS A 103 1.77 -7.77 4.93
CA LYS A 103 0.85 -8.86 4.65
C LYS A 103 1.20 -9.48 3.31
N ASN A 104 1.19 -10.81 3.26
CA ASN A 104 1.17 -11.53 1.99
C ASN A 104 -0.24 -11.35 1.39
N SER A 105 -0.40 -10.45 0.43
CA SER A 105 -1.65 -10.35 -0.32
C SER A 105 -1.69 -11.42 -1.41
N THR A 106 -2.78 -12.18 -1.47
CA THR A 106 -3.00 -13.16 -2.52
C THR A 106 -3.37 -12.40 -3.80
N LYS A 107 -2.50 -12.42 -4.82
CA LYS A 107 -2.78 -11.87 -6.15
C LYS A 107 -4.08 -12.49 -6.69
N THR A 108 -5.09 -11.67 -6.98
CA THR A 108 -6.43 -12.16 -7.38
C THR A 108 -6.59 -12.10 -8.90
N ALA A 109 -6.30 -10.96 -9.50
CA ALA A 109 -6.22 -10.76 -10.96
C ALA A 109 -5.29 -9.57 -11.25
N SER A 110 -4.76 -9.47 -12.46
CA SER A 110 -4.08 -8.26 -12.92
C SER A 110 -4.72 -7.70 -14.19
N LEU A 111 -4.66 -6.39 -14.33
CA LEU A 111 -5.24 -5.63 -15.43
C LEU A 111 -4.10 -4.96 -16.19
N MET A 112 -3.97 -5.26 -17.47
CA MET A 112 -3.12 -4.53 -18.39
C MET A 112 -3.94 -3.39 -18.99
N VAL A 113 -3.45 -2.16 -18.84
CA VAL A 113 -4.09 -0.98 -19.41
C VAL A 113 -3.09 -0.30 -20.34
N CYS A 114 -3.56 0.06 -21.54
CA CYS A 114 -2.79 0.82 -22.50
C CYS A 114 -3.53 2.10 -22.87
N GLY A 115 -2.82 3.22 -22.94
CA GLY A 115 -3.36 4.46 -23.48
C GLY A 115 -2.31 5.25 -24.24
N ASN A 116 -2.75 6.00 -25.24
CA ASN A 116 -1.89 6.90 -25.99
C ASN A 116 -1.85 8.31 -25.39
N ALA A 117 -0.90 9.14 -25.82
CA ALA A 117 -0.78 10.52 -25.37
C ALA A 117 -1.88 11.45 -25.92
N ALA A 118 -2.63 11.02 -26.93
CA ALA A 118 -3.80 11.73 -27.46
C ALA A 118 -5.09 11.52 -26.64
N GLY A 119 -5.07 10.57 -25.67
CA GLY A 119 -6.19 10.31 -24.76
C GLY A 119 -7.06 9.12 -25.13
N GLU A 120 -6.69 8.34 -26.15
CA GLU A 120 -7.32 7.07 -26.48
C GLU A 120 -6.80 5.96 -25.57
N VAL A 121 -7.71 5.13 -25.07
CA VAL A 121 -7.40 3.99 -24.20
C VAL A 121 -7.78 2.72 -24.94
N LEU A 122 -6.83 1.80 -25.10
CA LEU A 122 -7.10 0.50 -25.69
C LEU A 122 -7.92 -0.36 -24.72
N PRO A 123 -8.74 -1.29 -25.22
CA PRO A 123 -9.48 -2.21 -24.38
C PRO A 123 -8.56 -2.90 -23.36
N PRO A 124 -8.91 -2.86 -22.06
CA PRO A 124 -8.05 -3.43 -21.04
C PRO A 124 -8.02 -4.95 -21.14
N TYR A 125 -6.85 -5.54 -20.91
CA TYR A 125 -6.66 -6.99 -20.93
C TYR A 125 -6.57 -7.54 -19.51
N VAL A 126 -7.41 -8.52 -19.19
CA VAL A 126 -7.52 -9.09 -17.83
C VAL A 126 -6.72 -10.40 -17.77
N ASN A 127 -5.69 -10.41 -16.94
CA ASN A 127 -4.92 -11.60 -16.60
C ASN A 127 -5.49 -12.24 -15.34
N TYR A 128 -6.06 -13.43 -15.49
CA TYR A 128 -6.51 -14.25 -14.38
C TYR A 128 -5.36 -15.10 -13.84
N LYS A 129 -5.36 -15.36 -12.53
CA LYS A 129 -4.43 -16.31 -11.93
C LYS A 129 -4.71 -17.70 -12.50
N ALA A 130 -3.68 -18.35 -13.05
CA ALA A 130 -3.80 -19.72 -13.51
C ALA A 130 -4.22 -20.66 -12.37
N GLU A 131 -5.23 -21.50 -12.62
CA GLU A 131 -5.54 -22.64 -11.77
C GLU A 131 -4.50 -23.73 -12.04
N ILE A 132 -3.88 -24.23 -10.97
CA ILE A 132 -3.01 -25.41 -11.05
C ILE A 132 -3.97 -26.61 -11.08
N MET A 133 -4.02 -27.32 -12.22
CA MET A 133 -4.68 -28.63 -12.32
C MET A 133 -3.91 -29.68 -11.52
#